data_AF-A0A967DC98-F1
#
_entry.id   AF-A0A967DC98-F1
#
_cell.length_a   1.000
_cell.length_b   1.000
_cell.length_c   1.000
_cell.angle_alpha   90.00
_cell.angle_beta   90.00
_cell.angle_gamma   90.00
#
_symmetry.space_group_name_H-M   'P 1'
#
loop_
_entity.id
_entity.type
_entity.pdbx_description
1 polymer ?
#
loop_
_entity_poly.entity_id
_entity_poly.type
_entity_poly.pdbx_seq_one_letter_code
_entity_poly.pdbx_strand_id
1 'polypeptide(L)'
;MTLDSSAASFLQMLVDAGRPPLHESIPVDARAGYDALAPFGGEGADVESVTETTIDGVPCHVVRPLEVSTPPVLVWFHGGGWVIGSAEASLAVCRDL
;
A
#
# COMPACT_ATOMS: atom_id res chain seq x y z
N MET A 1 -5.32 19.51 -19.96
CA MET A 1 -4.84 19.51 -18.57
C MET A 1 -3.48 18.83 -18.58
N THR A 2 -2.45 19.46 -18.04
CA THR A 2 -1.08 18.91 -18.06
C THR A 2 -0.86 18.00 -16.85
N LEU A 3 -0.20 16.86 -17.05
CA LEU A 3 0.21 15.98 -15.95
C LEU A 3 1.33 16.63 -15.14
N ASP A 4 1.37 16.37 -13.83
CA ASP A 4 2.53 16.67 -13.00
C ASP A 4 3.76 15.88 -13.48
N SER A 5 4.95 16.48 -13.41
CA SER A 5 6.17 15.87 -13.94
C SER A 5 6.57 14.59 -13.20
N SER A 6 6.30 14.49 -11.89
CA SER A 6 6.56 13.29 -11.11
C SER A 6 5.62 12.15 -11.54
N ALA A 7 4.33 12.46 -11.71
CA ALA A 7 3.33 11.51 -12.18
C ALA A 7 3.64 11.02 -13.61
N ALA A 8 4.04 11.94 -14.50
CA ALA A 8 4.44 11.59 -15.86
C ALA A 8 5.65 10.63 -15.88
N SER A 9 6.65 10.90 -15.04
CA SER A 9 7.85 10.06 -14.93
C SER A 9 7.53 8.67 -14.37
N PHE A 10 6.67 8.60 -13.35
CA PHE A 10 6.20 7.33 -12.79
C PHE A 10 5.43 6.50 -13.82
N LEU A 11 4.51 7.13 -14.57
CA LEU A 11 3.79 6.45 -15.65
C LEU A 11 4.73 5.94 -16.75
N GLN A 12 5.74 6.72 -17.14
CA GLN A 12 6.73 6.28 -18.14
C GLN A 12 7.52 5.07 -17.64
N MET A 13 7.94 5.06 -16.37
CA MET A 13 8.60 3.91 -15.77
C MET A 13 7.72 2.65 -15.79
N LEU A 14 6.40 2.78 -15.53
CA LEU A 14 5.46 1.66 -15.61
C LEU A 14 5.31 1.13 -17.04
N VAL A 15 5.33 2.02 -18.05
CA VAL A 15 5.33 1.63 -19.47
C VAL A 15 6.60 0.89 -19.83
N ASP A 16 7.76 1.41 -19.43
CA ASP A 16 9.07 0.82 -19.72
C ASP A 16 9.26 -0.55 -19.05
N ALA A 17 8.61 -0.78 -17.91
CA ALA A 17 8.59 -2.07 -17.24
C ALA A 17 7.86 -3.17 -18.05
N GLY A 18 7.07 -2.82 -19.07
CA GLY A 18 6.54 -3.76 -20.06
C GLY A 18 5.68 -4.89 -19.51
N ARG A 19 5.02 -4.68 -18.36
CA ARG A 19 4.22 -5.73 -17.70
C ARG A 19 2.97 -6.05 -18.51
N PRO A 20 2.54 -7.33 -18.56
CA PRO A 20 1.27 -7.69 -19.17
C PRO A 20 0.10 -6.95 -18.49
N PRO A 21 -1.01 -6.71 -19.21
CA PRO A 21 -2.25 -6.28 -18.58
C PRO A 21 -2.65 -7.21 -17.43
N LEU A 22 -3.24 -6.64 -16.37
CA LEU A 22 -3.60 -7.41 -15.17
C LEU A 22 -4.51 -8.61 -15.46
N HIS A 23 -5.40 -8.50 -16.45
CA HIS A 23 -6.33 -9.57 -16.82
C HIS A 23 -5.69 -10.70 -17.64
N GLU A 24 -4.48 -10.47 -18.18
CA GLU A 24 -3.68 -11.49 -18.88
C GLU A 24 -2.62 -12.10 -17.95
N SER A 25 -2.40 -11.51 -16.78
CA SER A 25 -1.46 -11.99 -15.78
C SER A 25 -2.05 -13.13 -14.95
N ILE A 26 -1.22 -14.09 -14.53
CA ILE A 26 -1.65 -15.06 -13.51
C ILE A 26 -1.73 -14.38 -12.14
N PRO A 27 -2.64 -14.81 -11.23
CA PRO A 27 -2.89 -14.09 -9.98
C PRO A 27 -1.67 -13.88 -9.09
N VAL A 28 -0.75 -14.85 -9.05
CA VAL A 28 0.48 -14.75 -8.23
C VAL A 28 1.39 -13.61 -8.72
N ASP A 29 1.55 -13.48 -10.03
CA ASP A 29 2.40 -12.44 -10.63
C ASP A 29 1.73 -11.06 -10.53
N ALA A 30 0.41 -11.00 -10.69
CA ALA A 30 -0.36 -9.75 -10.53
C ALA A 30 -0.23 -9.19 -9.10
N ARG A 31 -0.32 -10.07 -8.08
CA ARG A 31 -0.16 -9.69 -6.67
C ARG A 31 1.26 -9.20 -6.38
N ALA A 32 2.26 -10.01 -6.72
CA ALA A 32 3.66 -9.64 -6.52
C ALA A 32 4.01 -8.35 -7.27
N GLY A 33 3.43 -8.16 -8.46
CA GLY A 33 3.66 -6.98 -9.26
C GLY A 33 3.11 -5.70 -8.66
N TYR A 34 1.94 -5.77 -8.04
CA TYR A 34 1.35 -4.65 -7.31
C TYR A 34 2.12 -4.34 -6.02
N ASP A 35 2.45 -5.36 -5.23
CA ASP A 35 3.21 -5.17 -3.98
C ASP A 35 4.60 -4.57 -4.23
N ALA A 36 5.23 -4.88 -5.37
CA ALA A 36 6.49 -4.26 -5.79
C ALA A 36 6.40 -2.74 -6.03
N LEU A 37 5.20 -2.16 -6.10
CA LEU A 37 5.00 -0.71 -6.21
C LEU A 37 4.91 -0.02 -4.84
N ALA A 38 4.80 -0.77 -3.73
CA ALA A 38 4.67 -0.19 -2.39
C ALA A 38 5.76 0.85 -2.05
N PRO A 39 7.04 0.66 -2.42
CA PRO A 39 8.09 1.66 -2.13
C PRO A 39 7.86 3.03 -2.78
N PHE A 40 7.07 3.12 -3.86
CA PHE A 40 6.74 4.41 -4.48
C PHE A 40 5.72 5.23 -3.67
N GLY A 41 5.08 4.61 -2.67
CA GLY A 41 4.23 5.30 -1.69
C GLY A 41 5.01 6.09 -0.64
N GLY A 42 6.34 5.96 -0.60
CA GLY A 42 7.19 6.55 0.44
C GLY A 42 7.22 5.73 1.72
N GLU A 43 7.83 6.27 2.77
CA GLU A 43 7.96 5.58 4.07
C GLU A 43 6.75 5.79 4.99
N GLY A 44 5.90 6.77 4.67
CA GLY A 44 4.83 7.25 5.55
C GLY A 44 5.38 8.04 6.76
N ALA A 45 4.48 8.57 7.58
CA ALA A 45 4.86 9.34 8.76
C ALA A 45 5.58 8.52 9.85
N ASP A 46 6.27 9.23 10.75
CA ASP A 46 6.79 8.66 11.98
C ASP A 46 5.63 8.28 12.92
N VAL A 47 5.67 7.07 13.46
CA VAL A 47 4.64 6.52 14.35
C VAL A 47 5.28 5.92 15.59
N GLU A 48 4.52 5.81 16.68
CA GLU A 48 5.02 5.26 17.96
C GLU A 48 5.37 3.79 17.82
N SER A 49 4.52 3.02 17.13
CA SER A 49 4.79 1.61 16.82
C SER A 49 3.93 1.10 15.68
N VAL A 50 4.43 0.04 15.03
CA VAL A 50 3.65 -0.84 14.17
C VAL A 50 3.75 -2.24 14.77
N THR A 51 2.61 -2.85 15.06
CA THR A 51 2.55 -4.21 15.62
C THR A 51 1.77 -5.12 14.69
N GLU A 52 2.36 -6.24 14.31
CA GLU A 52 1.67 -7.33 13.63
C GLU A 52 0.79 -8.08 14.63
N THR A 53 -0.45 -8.34 14.26
CA THR A 53 -1.40 -9.09 15.07
C THR A 53 -2.35 -9.90 14.20
N THR A 54 -3.20 -10.70 14.83
CA THR A 54 -4.28 -11.42 14.18
C THR A 54 -5.59 -11.10 14.89
N ILE A 55 -6.56 -10.58 14.14
CA ILE A 55 -7.90 -10.24 14.64
C ILE A 55 -8.88 -11.19 13.97
N ASP A 56 -9.55 -12.04 14.74
CA ASP A 56 -10.50 -13.04 14.25
C ASP A 56 -9.94 -13.91 13.10
N GLY A 57 -8.67 -14.30 13.21
CA GLY A 57 -7.98 -15.11 12.21
C GLY A 57 -7.44 -14.33 11.00
N VAL A 58 -7.64 -13.02 10.93
CA VAL A 58 -7.13 -12.15 9.85
C VAL A 58 -5.84 -11.46 10.29
N PRO A 59 -4.72 -11.61 9.55
CA PRO A 59 -3.50 -10.84 9.81
C PRO A 59 -3.72 -9.34 9.65
N CYS A 60 -3.25 -8.55 10.60
CA CYS A 60 -3.41 -7.09 10.64
C CYS A 60 -2.13 -6.41 11.11
N HIS A 61 -1.90 -5.19 10.64
CA HIS A 61 -0.92 -4.27 11.23
C HIS A 61 -1.68 -3.22 12.04
N VAL A 62 -1.29 -3.03 13.29
CA VAL A 62 -1.81 -1.98 14.16
C VAL A 62 -0.77 -0.87 14.20
N VAL A 63 -1.12 0.27 13.60
CA VAL A 63 -0.32 1.49 13.64
C VAL A 63 -0.75 2.33 14.84
N ARG A 64 0.19 2.71 15.69
CA ARG A 64 -0.06 3.62 16.81
C ARG A 64 0.61 4.98 16.53
N PRO A 65 -0.14 6.07 16.39
CA PRO A 65 0.43 7.38 16.06
C PRO A 65 1.24 7.95 17.23
N LEU A 66 2.24 8.78 16.91
CA LEU A 66 3.04 9.50 17.90
C LEU A 66 2.20 10.52 18.68
N GLU A 67 2.54 10.72 19.96
CA GLU A 67 2.03 11.81 20.81
C GLU A 67 0.49 11.81 21.03
N VAL A 68 -0.21 10.71 20.72
CA VAL A 68 -1.65 10.58 20.99
C VAL A 68 -1.91 9.63 22.15
N SER A 69 -2.34 10.19 23.29
CA SER A 69 -2.61 9.40 24.50
C SER A 69 -3.78 8.43 24.34
N THR A 70 -4.87 8.87 23.70
CA THR A 70 -6.11 8.11 23.52
C THR A 70 -6.60 8.25 22.07
N PRO A 71 -5.95 7.58 21.10
CA PRO A 71 -6.33 7.71 19.70
C PRO A 71 -7.70 7.08 19.45
N PRO A 72 -8.54 7.67 18.57
CA PRO A 72 -9.67 6.95 18.00
C PRO A 72 -9.17 5.76 17.18
N VAL A 73 -10.05 4.81 16.88
CA VAL A 73 -9.71 3.64 16.05
C VAL A 73 -10.20 3.87 14.61
N LEU A 74 -9.28 3.77 13.66
CA LEU A 74 -9.57 3.61 12.23
C LEU A 74 -9.30 2.17 11.83
N VAL A 75 -10.28 1.54 11.17
CA VAL A 75 -10.08 0.24 10.51
C VAL A 75 -9.92 0.49 9.02
N TRP A 76 -8.71 0.31 8.52
CA TRP A 76 -8.38 0.49 7.12
C TRP A 76 -8.39 -0.85 6.37
N PHE A 77 -8.98 -0.86 5.18
CA PHE A 77 -8.95 -1.99 4.26
C PHE A 77 -8.25 -1.55 2.97
N HIS A 78 -7.22 -2.29 2.57
CA HIS A 78 -6.45 -1.93 1.38
C HIS A 78 -7.28 -2.03 0.09
N GLY A 79 -6.88 -1.25 -0.92
CA GLY A 79 -7.44 -1.31 -2.27
C GLY A 79 -6.98 -2.55 -3.04
N GLY A 80 -7.15 -2.54 -4.37
CA GLY A 80 -6.73 -3.65 -5.23
C GLY A 80 -7.86 -4.60 -5.67
N GLY A 81 -9.10 -4.11 -5.63
CA GLY A 81 -10.25 -4.77 -6.27
C GLY A 81 -10.54 -6.18 -5.76
N TRP A 82 -10.21 -6.46 -4.50
CA TRP A 82 -10.36 -7.78 -3.85
C TRP A 82 -9.49 -8.90 -4.44
N VAL A 83 -8.46 -8.57 -5.24
CA VAL A 83 -7.59 -9.56 -5.92
C VAL A 83 -6.11 -9.35 -5.60
N ILE A 84 -5.65 -8.09 -5.59
CA ILE A 84 -4.26 -7.68 -5.39
C ILE A 84 -4.11 -6.76 -4.17
N GLY A 85 -2.86 -6.50 -3.78
CA GLY A 85 -2.52 -5.72 -2.60
C GLY A 85 -2.45 -6.55 -1.32
N SER A 86 -1.89 -5.92 -0.30
CA SER A 86 -1.70 -6.50 1.03
C SER A 86 -1.74 -5.40 2.10
N ALA A 87 -1.88 -5.81 3.37
CA ALA A 87 -1.78 -4.89 4.50
C ALA A 87 -0.39 -4.24 4.56
N GLU A 88 0.67 -5.03 4.32
CA GLU A 88 2.06 -4.57 4.26
C GLU A 88 2.27 -3.52 3.15
N ALA A 89 1.79 -3.78 1.93
CA ALA A 89 1.92 -2.84 0.82
C ALA A 89 1.20 -1.50 1.03
N SER A 90 0.26 -1.44 1.98
CA SER A 90 -0.48 -0.23 2.34
C SER A 90 0.02 0.44 3.61
N LEU A 91 1.09 -0.07 4.24
CA LEU A 91 1.53 0.37 5.56
C LEU A 91 1.94 1.84 5.57
N ALA A 92 2.67 2.31 4.55
CA ALA A 92 3.06 3.71 4.42
C ALA A 92 1.85 4.65 4.44
N VAL A 93 0.81 4.33 3.67
CA VAL A 93 -0.46 5.08 3.66
C VAL A 93 -1.12 5.05 5.04
N CYS A 94 -1.12 3.90 5.72
CA CYS A 94 -1.71 3.77 7.05
C CYS A 94 -0.95 4.56 8.13
N ARG A 95 0.33 4.88 7.91
CA ARG A 95 1.12 5.73 8.82
C ARG A 95 0.78 7.20 8.66
N ASP A 96 0.34 7.62 7.47
CA ASP A 96 -0.04 9.01 7.16
C ASP A 96 -1.46 9.39 7.61
N LEU A 97 -2.24 8.42 8.11
CA LEU A 97 -3.65 8.57 8.53
C LEU A 97 -3.79 8.76 10.04
#